data_AF-A0A941WCL1-F1
#
_entry.id   AF-A0A941WCL1-F1
#
_cell.length_a   1.000
_cell.length_b   1.000
_cell.length_c   1.000
_cell.angle_alpha   90.00
_cell.angle_beta   90.00
_cell.angle_gamma   90.00
#
_symmetry.space_group_name_H-M   'P 1'
#
loop_
_entity.id
_entity.type
_entity.pdbx_description
1 polymer ?
#
loop_
_entity_poly.entity_id
_entity_poly.type
_entity_poly.pdbx_seq_one_letter_code
_entity_poly.pdbx_strand_id
1 'polypeptide(L)'
;MKKIVWIPLVALLLGTAMLFTACSAYGKIEKAFTDAGYEKSETLESVTKSIQEELEAEELAVTFHAFTKGLNVALVIEFKSTEDMDQAVENSAALKGAVQDLYKAGEDCDIVNENCLLVPIGVNAKDMIEIFKNA
;
A
#
# COMPACT_ATOMS: atom_id res chain seq x y z
N MET A 1 -46.44 -16.77 35.20
CA MET A 1 -45.19 -17.45 34.76
C MET A 1 -45.54 -18.18 33.47
N LYS A 2 -44.97 -17.91 32.30
CA LYS A 2 -43.55 -17.77 31.93
C LYS A 2 -43.40 -16.67 30.85
N LYS A 3 -42.42 -15.79 31.04
CA LYS A 3 -42.00 -14.79 30.04
C LYS A 3 -41.37 -15.56 28.89
N ILE A 4 -41.97 -15.55 27.70
CA ILE A 4 -41.33 -16.07 26.50
C ILE A 4 -40.26 -15.04 26.13
N VAL A 5 -39.02 -15.45 26.37
CA VAL A 5 -37.80 -14.67 26.10
C VAL A 5 -37.71 -14.48 24.59
N TRP A 6 -37.94 -13.25 24.15
CA TRP A 6 -37.73 -12.83 22.78
C TRP A 6 -36.27 -12.39 22.65
N ILE A 7 -35.60 -12.89 21.59
CA ILE A 7 -34.34 -12.40 21.00
C ILE A 7 -33.07 -12.91 21.77
N PRO A 8 -32.06 -13.49 21.08
CA PRO A 8 -31.44 -12.84 19.91
C PRO A 8 -31.11 -13.72 18.70
N LEU A 9 -31.73 -13.34 17.58
CA LEU A 9 -31.20 -13.43 16.21
C LEU A 9 -30.07 -12.40 15.97
N VAL A 10 -29.32 -12.03 17.01
CA VAL A 10 -28.19 -11.08 16.97
C VAL A 10 -26.85 -11.82 17.09
N ALA A 11 -26.88 -13.12 17.41
CA ALA A 11 -25.68 -13.95 17.51
C ALA A 11 -25.10 -14.39 16.13
N LEU A 12 -25.79 -14.12 15.02
CA LEU A 12 -25.34 -14.53 13.67
C LEU A 12 -24.54 -13.43 12.94
N LEU A 13 -24.53 -12.19 13.45
CA LEU A 13 -23.73 -11.09 12.91
C LEU A 13 -22.31 -11.00 13.49
N LEU A 14 -21.98 -11.84 14.48
CA LEU A 14 -20.66 -11.90 15.13
C LEU A 14 -19.71 -12.95 14.52
N GLY A 15 -20.06 -13.50 13.35
CA GLY A 15 -19.38 -14.65 12.75
C GLY A 15 -18.46 -14.39 11.55
N THR A 16 -18.27 -13.14 11.11
CA THR A 16 -17.40 -12.81 9.95
C THR A 16 -16.27 -11.83 10.27
N ALA A 17 -15.99 -11.56 11.54
CA ALA A 17 -14.77 -10.82 11.95
C ALA A 17 -13.56 -11.75 12.18
N MET A 18 -13.58 -12.96 11.60
CA MET A 18 -12.42 -13.85 11.65
C MET A 18 -11.45 -13.49 10.52
N LEU A 19 -10.39 -12.78 10.91
CA LEU A 19 -9.04 -13.05 10.45
C LEU A 19 -8.75 -12.82 8.97
N PHE A 20 -8.81 -11.56 8.54
CA PHE A 20 -7.79 -11.07 7.61
C PHE A 20 -6.91 -10.08 8.39
N THR A 21 -6.02 -10.61 9.24
CA THR A 21 -4.72 -9.96 9.31
C THR A 21 -4.13 -10.18 7.92
N ALA A 22 -4.45 -9.30 6.97
CA ALA A 22 -3.82 -9.32 5.66
C ALA A 22 -2.32 -9.32 5.96
N CYS A 23 -1.64 -10.43 5.68
CA CYS A 23 -0.19 -10.40 5.60
C CYS A 23 0.07 -9.46 4.46
N SER A 24 0.44 -8.22 4.80
CA SER A 24 0.75 -7.19 3.83
C SER A 24 1.64 -7.75 2.71
N ALA A 25 1.38 -7.35 1.47
CA ALA A 25 2.21 -7.73 0.34
C ALA A 25 3.67 -7.28 0.52
N TYR A 26 3.92 -6.29 1.40
CA TYR A 26 5.24 -5.72 1.64
C TYR A 26 6.34 -6.77 1.85
N GLY A 27 6.09 -7.82 2.65
CA GLY A 27 7.11 -8.83 2.92
C GLY A 27 7.62 -9.56 1.66
N LYS A 28 6.74 -9.76 0.68
CA LYS A 28 7.12 -10.34 -0.62
C LYS A 28 7.81 -9.30 -1.51
N ILE A 29 7.31 -8.06 -1.50
CA ILE A 29 7.86 -6.93 -2.26
C ILE A 29 9.30 -6.64 -1.83
N GLU A 30 9.56 -6.56 -0.52
CA GLU A 30 10.91 -6.38 0.04
C GLU A 30 11.86 -7.48 -0.46
N LYS A 31 11.40 -8.73 -0.41
CA LYS A 31 12.18 -9.86 -0.91
C LYS A 31 12.45 -9.74 -2.41
N ALA A 32 11.45 -9.40 -3.22
CA ALA A 32 11.60 -9.27 -4.67
C ALA A 32 12.62 -8.18 -5.05
N PHE A 33 12.55 -7.01 -4.41
CA PHE A 33 13.52 -5.94 -4.65
C PHE A 33 14.93 -6.32 -4.18
N THR A 34 15.04 -6.96 -3.01
CA THR A 34 16.33 -7.41 -2.49
C THR A 34 16.96 -8.48 -3.39
N ASP A 35 16.18 -9.46 -3.84
CA ASP A 35 16.62 -10.51 -4.77
C ASP A 35 17.01 -9.91 -6.15
N ALA A 36 16.38 -8.81 -6.56
CA ALA A 36 16.75 -8.04 -7.74
C ALA A 36 17.98 -7.12 -7.54
N GLY A 37 18.57 -7.10 -6.35
CA GLY A 37 19.78 -6.36 -6.02
C GLY A 37 19.56 -4.87 -5.70
N TYR A 38 18.37 -4.50 -5.21
CA TYR A 38 18.15 -3.22 -4.57
C TYR A 38 18.45 -3.31 -3.06
N GLU A 39 18.85 -2.20 -2.48
CA GLU A 39 19.12 -2.06 -1.04
C GLU A 39 18.07 -1.17 -0.38
N LYS A 40 17.57 -1.58 0.79
CA LYS A 40 16.65 -0.75 1.58
C LYS A 40 17.37 0.54 2.02
N SER A 41 16.72 1.68 1.86
CA SER A 41 17.30 3.00 2.12
C SER A 41 16.60 3.69 3.29
N GLU A 42 17.27 3.71 4.44
CA GLU A 42 16.82 4.45 5.63
C GLU A 42 16.91 5.98 5.44
N THR A 43 17.77 6.45 4.53
CA THR A 43 17.95 7.89 4.29
C THR A 43 16.71 8.51 3.64
N LEU A 44 16.03 7.77 2.77
CA LEU A 44 14.80 8.23 2.11
C LEU A 44 13.59 8.19 3.03
N GLU A 45 13.62 7.43 4.14
CA GLU A 45 12.56 7.46 5.17
C GLU A 45 12.38 8.88 5.75
N SER A 46 13.46 9.68 5.79
CA SER A 46 13.38 11.09 6.23
C SER A 46 12.68 12.01 5.22
N VAL A 47 12.79 11.72 3.93
CA VAL A 47 12.14 12.49 2.84
C VAL A 47 10.66 12.08 2.74
N THR A 48 10.37 10.80 2.94
CA THR A 48 8.99 10.30 2.92
C THR A 48 8.22 10.70 4.17
N LYS A 49 8.90 11.10 5.25
CA LYS A 49 8.26 11.59 6.48
C LYS A 49 7.36 12.80 6.26
N SER A 50 7.74 13.75 5.39
CA SER A 50 6.88 14.89 5.09
C SER A 50 5.63 14.50 4.30
N ILE A 51 5.75 13.49 3.42
CA ILE A 51 4.60 12.92 2.69
C ILE A 51 3.73 12.12 3.68
N GLN A 52 4.35 11.42 4.62
CA GLN A 52 3.67 10.70 5.68
C GLN A 52 2.88 11.64 6.58
N GLU A 53 3.44 12.77 6.99
CA GLU A 53 2.74 13.78 7.78
C GLU A 53 1.53 14.37 7.02
N GLU A 54 1.64 14.58 5.71
CA GLU A 54 0.51 15.00 4.87
C GLU A 54 -0.59 13.94 4.78
N LEU A 55 -0.24 12.66 4.64
CA LEU A 55 -1.21 11.57 4.57
C LEU A 55 -1.82 11.21 5.93
N GLU A 56 -1.04 11.29 7.01
CA GLU A 56 -1.53 11.14 8.38
C GLU A 56 -2.52 12.25 8.76
N ALA A 57 -2.34 13.47 8.24
CA ALA A 57 -3.29 14.57 8.41
C ALA A 57 -4.66 14.29 7.74
N GLU A 58 -4.70 13.38 6.77
CA GLU A 58 -5.91 12.87 6.12
C GLU A 58 -6.47 11.60 6.80
N GLU A 59 -5.96 11.25 8.00
CA GLU A 59 -6.27 10.03 8.76
C GLU A 59 -5.86 8.72 8.06
N LEU A 60 -4.99 8.79 7.05
CA LEU A 60 -4.50 7.64 6.29
C LEU A 60 -3.18 7.15 6.87
N ALA A 61 -3.23 6.08 7.68
CA ALA A 61 -2.04 5.46 8.25
C ALA A 61 -1.27 4.66 7.18
N VAL A 62 -0.15 5.21 6.71
CA VAL A 62 0.73 4.59 5.73
C VAL A 62 2.15 4.40 6.26
N THR A 63 2.84 3.38 5.77
CA THR A 63 4.27 3.16 6.00
C THR A 63 5.02 3.27 4.68
N PHE A 64 6.13 4.01 4.65
CA PHE A 64 6.94 4.15 3.46
C PHE A 64 8.17 3.26 3.52
N HIS A 65 8.48 2.59 2.41
CA HIS A 65 9.67 1.77 2.25
C HIS A 65 10.39 2.16 0.97
N ALA A 66 11.66 2.52 1.07
CA ALA A 66 12.46 2.89 -0.09
C ALA A 66 13.52 1.85 -0.40
N PHE A 67 13.63 1.45 -1.66
CA PHE A 67 14.66 0.55 -2.18
C PHE A 67 15.47 1.25 -3.26
N THR A 68 16.79 1.14 -3.21
CA THR A 68 17.69 1.90 -4.10
C THR A 68 18.66 0.98 -4.85
N LYS A 69 18.91 1.31 -6.12
CA LYS A 69 19.92 0.63 -6.95
C LYS A 69 20.49 1.61 -7.96
N GLY A 70 21.69 2.12 -7.68
CA GLY A 70 22.31 3.17 -8.48
C GLY A 70 21.46 4.46 -8.46
N LEU A 71 20.98 4.90 -9.62
CA LEU A 71 20.12 6.09 -9.76
C LEU A 71 18.61 5.78 -9.65
N ASN A 72 18.25 4.52 -9.41
CA ASN A 72 16.86 4.09 -9.31
C ASN A 72 16.43 4.00 -7.85
N VAL A 73 15.22 4.46 -7.57
CA VAL A 73 14.55 4.43 -6.28
C VAL A 73 13.13 3.87 -6.48
N ALA A 74 12.83 2.74 -5.84
CA ALA A 74 11.49 2.21 -5.72
C ALA A 74 10.93 2.62 -4.36
N LEU A 75 9.97 3.55 -4.36
CA LEU A 75 9.25 3.92 -3.15
C LEU A 75 7.95 3.12 -3.07
N VAL A 76 7.83 2.29 -2.04
CA VAL A 76 6.65 1.48 -1.75
C VAL A 76 5.88 2.13 -0.60
N ILE A 77 4.61 2.42 -0.84
CA ILE A 77 3.67 2.95 0.15
C ILE A 77 2.81 1.77 0.60
N GLU A 78 2.98 1.35 1.85
CA GLU A 78 2.21 0.28 2.47
C GLU A 78 1.06 0.86 3.29
N PHE A 79 -0.16 0.47 2.95
CA PHE A 79 -1.37 0.81 3.68
C PHE A 79 -1.70 -0.30 4.67
N LYS A 80 -2.41 0.04 5.74
CA LYS A 80 -2.84 -0.95 6.74
C LYS A 80 -3.76 -2.04 6.14
N SER A 81 -4.52 -1.69 5.11
CA SER A 81 -5.39 -2.61 4.37
C SER A 81 -5.56 -2.15 2.92
N THR A 82 -6.03 -3.03 2.04
CA THR A 82 -6.42 -2.66 0.66
C THR A 82 -7.58 -1.68 0.65
N GLU A 83 -8.51 -1.78 1.60
CA GLU A 83 -9.63 -0.85 1.71
C GLU A 83 -9.16 0.57 2.10
N ASP A 84 -8.17 0.66 3.00
CA ASP A 84 -7.54 1.92 3.39
C ASP A 84 -6.79 2.54 2.19
N MET A 85 -6.15 1.72 1.36
CA MET A 85 -5.52 2.16 0.11
C MET A 85 -6.56 2.70 -0.89
N ASP A 86 -7.65 1.96 -1.13
CA ASP A 86 -8.69 2.38 -2.08
C ASP A 86 -9.30 3.72 -1.63
N GLN A 87 -9.62 3.86 -0.34
CA GLN A 87 -10.10 5.13 0.23
C GLN A 87 -9.07 6.25 0.09
N ALA A 88 -7.78 5.96 0.30
CA ALA A 88 -6.71 6.93 0.15
C ALA A 88 -6.60 7.44 -1.29
N VAL A 89 -6.65 6.54 -2.27
CA VAL A 89 -6.57 6.89 -3.70
C VAL A 89 -7.81 7.69 -4.15
N GLU A 90 -8.99 7.40 -3.60
CA GLU A 90 -10.21 8.12 -3.96
C GLU A 90 -10.28 9.52 -3.35
N ASN A 91 -9.88 9.66 -2.08
CA ASN A 91 -10.09 10.86 -1.28
C ASN A 91 -8.89 11.81 -1.24
N SER A 92 -7.65 11.31 -1.40
CA SER A 92 -6.46 12.16 -1.37
C SER A 92 -6.15 12.73 -2.74
N ALA A 93 -6.20 14.06 -2.88
CA ALA A 93 -5.84 14.72 -4.14
C ALA A 93 -4.36 14.49 -4.51
N ALA A 94 -3.49 14.35 -3.50
CA ALA A 94 -2.06 14.10 -3.68
C ALA A 94 -1.80 12.69 -4.22
N LEU A 95 -2.38 11.65 -3.58
CA LEU A 95 -2.26 10.27 -4.09
C LEU A 95 -2.99 10.11 -5.41
N LYS A 96 -4.18 10.68 -5.56
CA LYS A 96 -4.90 10.64 -6.84
C LYS A 96 -4.11 11.30 -7.97
N GLY A 97 -3.41 12.40 -7.70
CA GLY A 97 -2.51 13.04 -8.66
C GLY A 97 -1.31 12.16 -9.00
N ALA A 98 -0.60 11.65 -7.99
CA ALA A 98 0.55 10.77 -8.17
C ALA A 98 0.18 9.47 -8.91
N VAL A 99 -0.92 8.84 -8.52
CA VAL A 99 -1.49 7.65 -9.16
C VAL A 99 -1.94 8.00 -10.57
N GLN A 100 -2.73 9.05 -10.79
CA GLN A 100 -3.16 9.41 -12.15
C GLN A 100 -2.01 9.77 -13.07
N ASP A 101 -0.96 10.43 -12.60
CA ASP A 101 0.18 10.80 -13.44
C ASP A 101 1.05 9.58 -13.78
N LEU A 102 1.14 8.59 -12.86
CA LEU A 102 1.73 7.28 -13.14
C LEU A 102 0.87 6.44 -14.09
N TYR A 103 -0.46 6.42 -13.91
CA TYR A 103 -1.43 5.74 -14.79
C TYR A 103 -1.54 6.38 -16.19
N LYS A 104 -1.32 7.70 -16.32
CA LYS A 104 -1.33 8.40 -17.62
C LYS A 104 -0.04 8.18 -18.43
N ALA A 105 1.04 7.75 -17.79
CA ALA A 105 2.32 7.52 -18.44
C ALA A 105 2.44 6.17 -19.19
N GLY A 106 1.48 5.25 -19.02
CA GLY A 106 1.45 3.99 -19.74
C GLY A 106 0.27 3.11 -19.35
N GLU A 107 -0.28 2.40 -20.35
CA GLU A 107 -1.33 1.38 -20.25
C GLU A 107 -1.23 0.50 -18.99
N ASP A 108 -2.36 0.25 -18.31
CA ASP A 108 -2.50 -0.65 -17.14
C ASP A 108 -1.26 -0.73 -16.25
N CYS A 109 -0.93 0.39 -15.60
CA CYS A 109 0.21 0.42 -14.68
C CYS A 109 -0.07 -0.45 -13.45
N ASP A 110 0.54 -1.64 -13.44
CA ASP A 110 0.60 -2.60 -12.32
C ASP A 110 1.43 -2.04 -11.14
N ILE A 111 1.11 -0.83 -10.68
CA ILE A 111 1.75 -0.14 -9.56
C ILE A 111 1.02 -0.38 -8.23
N VAL A 112 -0.04 -1.19 -8.25
CA VAL A 112 -0.78 -1.63 -7.07
C VAL A 112 -0.58 -3.12 -6.87
N ASN A 113 -0.14 -3.52 -5.68
CA ASN A 113 -0.02 -4.93 -5.27
C ASN A 113 -0.62 -5.07 -3.87
N GLU A 114 -1.84 -5.62 -3.81
CA GLU A 114 -2.69 -5.73 -2.61
C GLU A 114 -2.87 -4.39 -1.87
N ASN A 115 -2.23 -4.22 -0.72
CA ASN A 115 -2.28 -3.04 0.13
C ASN A 115 -1.06 -2.12 -0.06
N CYS A 116 -0.31 -2.28 -1.16
CA CYS A 116 0.90 -1.52 -1.44
C CYS A 116 0.83 -0.79 -2.78
N LEU A 117 1.44 0.40 -2.85
CA LEU A 117 1.55 1.20 -4.07
C LEU A 117 3.01 1.55 -4.37
N LEU A 118 3.42 1.41 -5.63
CA LEU A 118 4.77 1.73 -6.10
C LEU A 118 4.82 3.12 -6.73
N VAL A 119 5.81 3.91 -6.30
CA VAL A 119 6.26 5.13 -6.98
C VAL A 119 7.69 4.90 -7.48
N PRO A 120 7.87 4.56 -8.77
CA PRO A 120 9.19 4.36 -9.35
C PRO A 120 9.83 5.70 -9.72
N ILE A 121 11.02 5.97 -9.19
CA ILE A 121 11.79 7.18 -9.46
C ILE A 121 13.14 6.79 -10.06
N GLY A 122 13.47 7.31 -11.24
CA GLY A 122 14.74 7.04 -11.92
C GLY A 122 14.56 6.65 -13.38
N VAL A 123 15.58 6.03 -13.96
CA VAL A 123 15.63 5.75 -15.41
C VAL A 123 15.05 4.39 -15.80
N ASN A 124 14.94 3.46 -14.86
CA ASN A 124 14.44 2.10 -15.10
C ASN A 124 13.08 1.85 -14.41
N ALA A 125 12.11 2.74 -14.62
CA ALA A 125 10.78 2.61 -14.03
C ALA A 125 10.08 1.28 -14.40
N LYS A 126 10.22 0.81 -15.65
CA LYS A 126 9.61 -0.44 -16.11
C LYS A 126 10.09 -1.66 -15.35
N ASP A 127 11.40 -1.78 -15.13
CA ASP A 127 11.98 -2.91 -14.37
C ASP A 127 11.46 -2.91 -12.92
N MET A 128 11.34 -1.74 -12.29
CA MET A 128 10.80 -1.62 -10.93
C MET A 128 9.32 -2.03 -10.85
N ILE A 129 8.52 -1.64 -11.84
CA ILE A 129 7.11 -2.06 -11.95
C ILE A 129 7.03 -3.59 -12.14
N GLU A 130 7.89 -4.17 -12.98
CA GLU A 130 7.88 -5.62 -13.22
C GLU A 130 8.30 -6.43 -11.99
N ILE A 131 9.31 -5.97 -11.24
CA ILE A 131 9.70 -6.56 -9.95
C ILE A 131 8.53 -6.51 -8.96
N PHE A 132 7.89 -5.34 -8.84
CA PHE A 132 6.81 -5.10 -7.89
C PHE A 132 5.55 -5.90 -8.20
N LYS A 133 5.16 -5.98 -9.48
CA LYS A 133 4.02 -6.77 -9.95
C LYS A 133 4.17 -8.27 -9.66
N ASN A 134 5.38 -8.78 -9.80
CA ASN A 134 5.67 -10.22 -9.69
C ASN A 134 6.03 -10.67 -8.26
N ALA A 135 5.96 -9.76 -7.28
CA ALA A 135 6.22 -10.03 -5.87
C ALA A 135 5.07 -10.80 -5.19
#